data_AF-A0A5D4S4D3-F1
#
_entry.id   AF-A0A5D4S4D3-F1
#
_cell.length_a   1.000
_cell.length_b   1.000
_cell.length_c   1.000
_cell.angle_alpha   90.00
_cell.angle_beta   90.00
_cell.angle_gamma   90.00
#
_symmetry.space_group_name_H-M   'P 1'
#
loop_
_entity.id
_entity.type
_entity.pdbx_description
1 polymer ?
#
loop_
_entity_poly.entity_id
_entity_poly.type
_entity_poly.pdbx_seq_one_letter_code
_entity_poly.pdbx_strand_id
1 'polypeptide(L)'
;MKHERHSFDKADLRCSWLDGVHIVDNKLIVQAVKPTVKETSKKCRGCGEIFKTQNNRLWYCSDVCRSIAKRKTERKSKAKAKKQDFSNLKR
;
A
#
# COMPACT_ATOMS: atom_id res chain seq x y z
N MET A 1 13.37 -18.40 -26.26
CA MET A 1 12.81 -17.09 -25.90
C MET A 1 13.78 -16.02 -26.40
N LYS A 2 13.38 -15.18 -27.35
CA LYS A 2 14.21 -14.06 -27.83
C LYS A 2 13.96 -12.89 -26.87
N HIS A 3 14.98 -12.45 -26.16
CA HIS A 3 14.89 -11.23 -25.36
C HIS A 3 15.18 -10.04 -26.27
N GLU A 4 14.15 -9.23 -26.52
CA GLU A 4 14.25 -8.00 -27.29
C GLU A 4 15.07 -6.98 -26.49
N ARG A 5 16.22 -6.57 -27.03
CA ARG A 5 17.05 -5.53 -26.40
C ARG A 5 16.37 -4.19 -26.60
N HIS A 6 15.75 -3.66 -25.55
CA HIS A 6 15.18 -2.33 -25.57
C HIS A 6 16.32 -1.31 -25.62
N SER A 7 16.41 -0.55 -26.72
CA SER A 7 17.31 0.60 -26.84
C SER A 7 16.65 1.77 -26.13
N PHE A 8 17.21 2.19 -24.99
CA PHE A 8 16.75 3.41 -24.32
C PHE A 8 17.38 4.60 -25.04
N ASP A 9 16.58 5.35 -25.80
CA ASP A 9 17.03 6.62 -26.38
C ASP A 9 17.12 7.68 -25.28
N LYS A 10 18.11 8.58 -25.38
CA LYS A 10 18.34 9.66 -24.39
C LYS A 10 17.12 10.56 -24.19
N ALA A 11 16.20 10.60 -25.15
CA ALA A 11 14.96 11.36 -25.09
C ALA A 11 13.93 10.79 -24.10
N ASP A 12 14.03 9.49 -23.75
CA ASP A 12 13.12 8.83 -22.82
C ASP A 12 13.49 9.04 -21.34
N LEU A 13 14.65 9.68 -21.07
CA LEU A 13 15.08 10.11 -19.74
C LEU A 13 14.36 11.40 -19.28
N ARG A 14 13.06 11.51 -19.55
CA ARG A 14 12.23 12.58 -18.98
C ARG A 14 11.97 12.27 -17.51
N CYS A 15 12.79 12.86 -16.64
CA CYS A 15 12.57 12.86 -15.21
C CYS A 15 11.45 13.84 -14.87
N SER A 16 10.26 13.33 -14.55
CA SER A 16 9.09 14.13 -14.19
C SER A 16 9.28 15.04 -12.97
N TRP A 17 10.41 14.90 -12.27
CA TRP A 17 10.81 15.78 -11.18
C TRP A 17 11.25 17.17 -11.66
N LEU A 18 11.66 17.30 -12.93
CA LEU A 18 12.16 18.55 -13.52
C LEU A 18 11.14 19.25 -14.43
N ASP A 19 9.91 18.75 -14.53
CA ASP A 19 8.88 19.30 -15.43
C ASP A 19 8.39 20.72 -15.04
N GLY A 20 8.86 21.27 -13.91
CA GLY A 20 8.61 22.65 -13.47
C GLY A 20 9.84 23.57 -13.54
N VAL A 21 10.88 23.17 -14.26
CA VAL A 21 12.15 23.93 -14.36
C VAL A 21 12.10 24.86 -15.56
N HIS A 22 12.13 26.17 -15.29
CA HIS A 22 12.32 27.19 -16.32
C HIS A 22 13.50 28.10 -15.95
N ILE A 23 14.28 28.49 -16.96
CA ILE A 23 15.41 29.41 -16.80
C ILE A 23 14.90 30.82 -17.06
N VAL A 24 15.02 31.69 -16.06
CA VAL A 24 14.74 33.13 -16.19
C VAL A 24 15.99 33.87 -15.70
N ASP A 25 16.50 34.81 -16.49
CA ASP A 25 17.70 35.61 -16.17
C ASP A 25 18.92 34.80 -15.71
N ASN A 26 19.24 33.72 -16.44
CA ASN A 26 20.35 32.81 -16.12
C ASN A 26 20.26 32.14 -14.73
N LYS A 27 19.08 32.16 -14.09
CA LYS A 27 18.80 31.51 -12.82
C LYS A 27 17.86 30.32 -13.02
N LEU A 28 18.23 29.19 -12.44
CA LEU A 28 17.40 27.99 -12.41
C LEU A 28 16.28 28.19 -11.38
N ILE A 29 15.06 28.41 -11.84
CA ILE A 29 13.89 28.47 -10.95
C ILE A 29 13.26 27.09 -10.89
N VAL A 30 13.45 26.42 -9.76
CA VAL A 30 12.77 25.16 -9.45
C VAL A 30 11.50 25.51 -8.69
N GLN A 31 10.35 25.48 -9.35
CA GLN A 31 9.08 25.49 -8.62
C GLN A 31 8.96 24.16 -7.88
N ALA A 32 9.12 24.20 -6.56
CA ALA A 32 8.88 23.05 -5.70
C ALA A 32 7.41 22.64 -5.87
N VAL A 33 7.16 21.64 -6.73
CA VAL A 33 5.86 21.00 -6.86
C VAL A 33 5.59 20.34 -5.52
N LYS A 34 4.82 21.01 -4.65
CA LYS A 34 4.38 20.42 -3.39
C LYS A 34 3.59 19.17 -3.75
N PRO A 35 4.00 17.96 -3.30
CA PRO A 35 3.21 16.77 -3.56
C PRO A 35 1.84 16.96 -2.90
N THR A 36 0.81 17.11 -3.73
CA THR A 36 -0.54 17.51 -3.32
C THR A 36 -1.30 16.44 -2.54
N VAL A 37 -0.69 15.28 -2.30
CA VAL A 37 -1.37 14.17 -1.62
C VAL A 37 -0.41 13.49 -0.63
N LYS A 38 -0.73 13.60 0.67
CA LYS A 38 -0.11 12.79 1.74
C LYS A 38 -0.57 11.32 1.62
N GLU A 39 -0.29 10.67 0.50
CA GLU A 39 -0.51 9.24 0.40
C GLU A 39 0.57 8.52 1.20
N THR A 40 0.14 7.72 2.16
CA THR A 40 1.04 6.84 2.91
C THR A 40 0.94 5.44 2.32
N SER A 41 2.08 4.77 2.19
CA SER A 41 2.11 3.36 1.77
C SER A 41 2.10 2.48 3.02
N LYS A 42 1.20 1.48 3.06
CA LYS A 42 1.05 0.56 4.19
C LYS A 42 0.95 -0.88 3.71
N LYS A 43 1.37 -1.81 4.57
CA LYS A 43 1.25 -3.26 4.32
C LYS A 43 -0.11 -3.77 4.79
N CYS A 44 -0.83 -4.48 3.92
CA CYS A 44 -2.10 -5.12 4.25
C CYS A 44 -1.91 -6.26 5.25
N ARG A 45 -2.70 -6.28 6.34
CA ARG A 45 -2.70 -7.40 7.30
C ARG A 45 -3.36 -8.69 6.77
N GLY A 46 -4.11 -8.60 5.67
CA GLY A 46 -4.83 -9.71 5.04
C GLY A 46 -3.97 -10.48 4.05
N CYS A 47 -3.53 -9.81 2.97
CA CYS A 47 -2.75 -10.41 1.89
C CYS A 47 -1.24 -10.12 1.98
N GLY A 48 -0.81 -9.12 2.76
CA GLY A 48 0.61 -8.75 2.86
C GLY A 48 1.09 -7.78 1.78
N GLU A 49 0.25 -7.37 0.84
CA GLU A 49 0.61 -6.42 -0.22
C GLU A 49 0.73 -4.98 0.32
N ILE A 50 1.57 -4.19 -0.33
CA ILE A 50 1.71 -2.76 -0.03
C ILE A 50 0.65 -1.99 -0.83
N PHE A 51 -0.14 -1.18 -0.13
CA PHE A 51 -1.17 -0.33 -0.74
C PHE A 51 -1.00 1.13 -0.31
N LYS A 52 -1.34 2.04 -1.21
CA LYS A 52 -1.34 3.48 -0.95
C LYS A 52 -2.68 3.90 -0.36
N THR A 53 -2.65 4.76 0.65
CA THR A 53 -3.86 5.27 1.30
C THR A 53 -3.62 6.67 1.83
N GLN A 54 -4.64 7.52 1.67
CA GLN A 54 -4.71 8.83 2.33
C GLN A 54 -5.18 8.68 3.80
N ASN A 55 -5.86 7.59 4.12
CA ASN A 55 -6.39 7.33 5.46
C ASN A 55 -5.46 6.41 6.25
N ASN A 56 -4.83 6.98 7.28
CA ASN A 56 -3.93 6.25 8.18
C ASN A 56 -4.61 5.19 9.06
N ARG A 57 -5.95 5.16 9.13
CA ARG A 57 -6.68 4.16 9.92
C ARG A 57 -6.91 2.84 9.17
N LEU A 58 -6.63 2.80 7.86
CA LEU A 58 -6.78 1.59 7.05
C LEU A 58 -5.65 0.60 7.32
N TRP A 59 -6.03 -0.64 7.64
CA TRP A 59 -5.14 -1.78 7.87
C TRP A 59 -5.19 -2.84 6.78
N TYR A 60 -6.20 -2.75 5.90
CA TYR A 60 -6.48 -3.71 4.84
C TYR A 60 -6.57 -2.96 3.52
N CYS A 61 -6.07 -3.55 2.44
CA CYS A 61 -6.12 -2.94 1.11
C CYS A 61 -7.53 -2.95 0.52
N SER A 62 -8.42 -3.82 1.00
CA SER A 62 -9.79 -3.95 0.51
C SER A 62 -10.73 -4.51 1.58
N ASP A 63 -12.03 -4.32 1.39
CA ASP A 63 -13.08 -4.92 2.22
C ASP A 63 -13.08 -6.46 2.16
N VAL A 64 -12.57 -7.03 1.07
CA VAL A 64 -12.36 -8.47 0.94
C VAL A 64 -11.34 -8.94 1.99
N CYS A 65 -10.16 -8.30 2.07
CA CYS A 65 -9.17 -8.63 3.09
C CYS A 65 -9.70 -8.42 4.52
N ARG A 66 -10.51 -7.38 4.71
CA ARG A 66 -11.15 -7.08 5.99
C ARG A 66 -12.13 -8.18 6.41
N SER A 67 -12.98 -8.63 5.50
CA SER A 67 -14.00 -9.64 5.76
C SER A 67 -13.39 -11.02 6.03
N ILE A 68 -12.32 -11.39 5.30
CA ILE A 68 -11.55 -12.60 5.55
C ILE A 68 -10.94 -12.58 6.95
N ALA A 69 -10.32 -11.45 7.34
CA ALA A 69 -9.74 -11.29 8.68
C ALA A 69 -10.81 -11.43 9.78
N LYS A 70 -11.99 -10.82 9.60
CA LYS A 70 -13.13 -10.93 10.52
C LYS A 70 -13.56 -12.39 10.70
N ARG A 71 -13.78 -13.12 9.59
CA ARG A 71 -14.17 -14.55 9.62
C ARG A 71 -13.12 -15.42 10.34
N LYS A 72 -11.83 -15.15 10.14
CA LYS A 72 -10.75 -15.87 10.85
C LYS A 72 -10.84 -15.66 12.37
N THR A 73 -11.08 -14.42 12.80
CA THR A 73 -11.21 -14.09 14.23
C THR A 73 -12.44 -14.76 14.86
N GLU A 74 -13.58 -14.74 14.18
CA GLU A 74 -14.82 -15.40 14.64
C GLU A 74 -14.66 -16.91 14.77
N ARG A 75 -13.97 -17.57 13.83
CA ARG A 75 -13.68 -19.01 13.95
C ARG A 75 -12.83 -19.31 15.18
N LYS A 76 -11.82 -18.47 15.45
CA LYS A 76 -10.96 -18.61 16.63
C LYS A 76 -11.73 -18.39 17.93
N SER A 77 -12.61 -17.40 18.01
CA SER A 77 -13.42 -17.16 19.21
C SER A 77 -14.37 -18.33 19.50
N LYS A 78 -15.06 -18.84 18.47
CA LYS A 78 -15.93 -20.03 18.60
C LYS A 78 -15.15 -21.28 19.04
N ALA A 79 -13.95 -21.49 18.50
CA ALA A 79 -13.10 -22.60 18.91
C ALA A 79 -12.65 -22.47 20.39
N LYS A 80 -12.38 -21.25 20.87
CA LYS A 80 -12.07 -20.99 22.28
C LYS A 80 -13.26 -21.24 23.19
N ALA A 81 -14.45 -20.76 22.81
CA ALA A 81 -15.68 -20.99 23.57
C ALA A 81 -15.93 -22.49 23.78
N LYS A 82 -15.87 -23.29 22.71
CA LYS A 82 -16.01 -24.76 22.83
C LYS A 82 -14.99 -25.42 23.76
N LYS A 83 -13.75 -24.95 23.76
CA LYS A 83 -12.72 -25.46 24.70
C LYS A 83 -13.04 -25.08 26.14
N GLN A 84 -13.51 -23.86 26.37
CA GLN A 84 -13.91 -23.38 27.68
C GLN A 84 -15.13 -24.14 28.20
N ASP A 85 -16.14 -24.34 27.36
CA ASP A 85 -17.34 -25.13 27.70
C ASP A 85 -16.96 -26.56 28.09
N PHE A 86 -16.07 -27.20 27.32
CA PHE A 86 -15.59 -28.56 27.64
C PHE A 86 -14.74 -28.61 28.91
N SER A 87 -13.94 -27.56 29.20
CA SER A 87 -13.20 -27.47 30.47
C SER A 87 -14.11 -27.27 31.67
N ASN A 88 -15.23 -26.57 31.49
CA ASN A 88 -16.23 -26.34 32.54
C ASN A 88 -17.07 -27.60 32.83
N LEU A 89 -17.31 -28.47 31.84
CA LEU A 89 -18.06 -29.72 32.01
C LEU A 89 -17.26 -30.83 32.74
N LYS A 90 -15.93 -30.68 32.85
CA LYS A 90 -15.04 -31.61 33.56
C LYS A 90 -14.74 -31.20 35.02
N ARG A 91 -15.30 -30.09 35.49
CA ARG A 91 -15.29 -29.70 36.91
C ARG A 91 -16.56 -30.21 37.58
#